data_AF-A0A183I0J7-F1
#
_entry.id   AF-A0A183I0J7-F1
#
_cell.length_a   1.000
_cell.length_b   1.000
_cell.length_c   1.000
_cell.angle_alpha   90.00
_cell.angle_beta   90.00
_cell.angle_gamma   90.00
#
_symmetry.space_group_name_H-M   'P 1'
#
loop_
_entity.id
_entity.type
_entity.pdbx_description
1 polymer ?
#
loop_
_entity_poly.entity_id
_entity_poly.type
_entity_poly.pdbx_seq_one_letter_code
_entity_poly.pdbx_strand_id
1 'polypeptide(L)'
;MSTSATKMARRFPAILSQSGSENGISKIHNKRWKKDVVYLYQFNRASSSPNISPFCFKVETWLRANELKHEVNRIFIDMGITKCSRNDLIGMLLKDIAAIDIILGDKKFLFGVKPTMSDFTVFGHLATSYYLPFRQPITDILDDKYPRVKRLIERMRRHYYPEWEFNS
;
A
#
# COMPACT_ATOMS: atom_id res chain seq x y z
N MET A 1 40.02 37.60 12.18
CA MET A 1 40.11 36.31 11.45
C MET A 1 39.27 35.29 12.18
N SER A 2 38.46 34.53 11.41
CA SER A 2 37.83 33.24 11.75
C SER A 2 36.63 33.18 12.71
N THR A 3 35.44 33.23 12.11
CA THR A 3 34.31 32.26 12.17
C THR A 3 34.19 31.31 13.37
N SER A 4 33.01 31.27 14.02
CA SER A 4 32.38 30.00 14.42
C SER A 4 30.86 30.13 14.63
N ALA A 5 30.15 29.08 14.23
CA ALA A 5 28.78 29.07 13.76
C ALA A 5 27.71 28.88 14.86
N THR A 6 26.63 29.65 14.74
CA THR A 6 25.37 29.48 15.45
C THR A 6 24.67 28.18 15.04
N LYS A 7 24.65 27.16 15.91
CA LYS A 7 23.83 25.95 15.73
C LYS A 7 22.59 26.02 16.63
N MET A 8 21.54 26.66 16.14
CA MET A 8 20.21 26.67 16.78
C MET A 8 19.51 25.34 16.44
N ALA A 9 19.62 24.37 17.36
CA ALA A 9 18.89 23.10 17.27
C ALA A 9 17.39 23.35 17.48
N ARG A 10 16.61 23.25 16.39
CA ARG A 10 15.15 23.23 16.46
C ARG A 10 14.69 21.89 17.04
N ARG A 11 14.08 21.97 18.22
CA ARG A 11 13.48 20.89 18.98
C ARG A 11 12.14 20.52 18.32
N PHE A 12 12.09 19.40 17.61
CA PHE A 12 10.82 18.76 17.22
C PHE A 12 10.33 17.92 18.41
N PRO A 13 9.03 17.97 18.77
CA PRO A 13 8.50 17.16 19.85
C PRO A 13 8.44 15.69 19.41
N ALA A 14 8.95 14.83 20.29
CA ALA A 14 8.87 13.38 20.18
C ALA A 14 7.40 12.92 20.25
N ILE A 15 6.82 12.59 19.10
CA ILE A 15 5.58 11.81 18.99
C ILE A 15 5.93 10.49 18.30
N LEU A 16 6.82 9.72 18.93
CA LEU A 16 7.02 8.30 18.68
C LEU A 16 7.53 7.69 19.99
N SER A 17 6.70 7.77 21.03
CA SER A 17 6.80 6.83 22.14
C SER A 17 5.51 6.03 22.18
N GLN A 18 5.67 4.73 22.38
CA GLN A 18 4.64 3.69 22.49
C GLN A 18 4.24 2.97 21.19
N SER A 19 5.12 2.09 20.74
CA SER A 19 4.76 0.67 20.67
C SER A 19 6.03 -0.17 20.75
N GLY A 20 6.37 -0.59 21.97
CA GLY A 20 7.38 -1.61 22.19
C GLY A 20 6.85 -2.93 21.62
N SER A 21 7.45 -3.37 20.54
CA SER A 21 7.41 -4.74 20.05
C SER A 21 8.81 -5.03 19.51
N GLU A 22 9.76 -5.21 20.43
CA GLU A 22 10.98 -5.97 20.15
C GLU A 22 10.59 -7.43 19.87
N ASN A 23 10.07 -7.70 18.67
CA ASN A 23 9.90 -9.06 18.18
C ASN A 23 10.85 -9.23 17.00
N GLY A 24 11.81 -10.13 17.23
CA GLY A 24 13.09 -10.24 16.54
C GLY A 24 13.02 -10.11 15.02
N ILE A 25 14.04 -9.42 14.48
CA ILE A 25 14.48 -9.57 13.11
C ILE A 25 14.56 -11.09 12.84
N SER A 26 13.63 -11.61 12.05
CA SER A 26 13.62 -13.00 11.65
C SER A 26 14.96 -13.28 10.96
N LYS A 27 15.86 -13.98 11.66
CA LYS A 27 17.19 -14.33 11.13
C LYS A 27 17.00 -15.15 9.86
N ILE A 28 17.11 -14.50 8.70
CA ILE A 28 17.04 -15.13 7.38
C ILE A 28 18.13 -16.20 7.25
N HIS A 29 19.25 -16.00 7.95
CA HIS A 29 20.37 -16.92 8.02
C HIS A 29 20.15 -18.02 9.07
N ASN A 30 19.67 -19.18 8.61
CA ASN A 30 19.77 -20.41 9.40
C ASN A 30 21.24 -20.83 9.48
N LYS A 31 21.81 -20.93 10.69
CA LYS A 31 23.22 -21.36 10.89
C LYS A 31 23.38 -22.88 10.97
N ARG A 32 22.28 -23.64 10.90
CA ARG A 32 22.24 -25.12 11.01
C ARG A 32 21.70 -25.71 9.71
N TRP A 33 22.56 -25.81 8.71
CA TRP A 33 22.24 -26.45 7.43
C TRP A 33 22.40 -27.95 7.54
N LYS A 34 21.44 -28.72 7.01
CA LYS A 34 21.59 -30.16 6.80
C LYS A 34 22.24 -30.41 5.46
N LYS A 35 23.17 -31.37 5.41
CA LYS A 35 23.77 -31.83 4.15
C LYS A 35 22.69 -32.47 3.27
N ASP A 36 22.78 -32.25 1.96
CA ASP A 36 21.86 -32.80 0.94
C ASP A 36 20.40 -32.34 1.04
N VAL A 37 20.17 -31.12 1.56
CA VAL A 37 18.85 -30.47 1.60
C VAL A 37 18.94 -29.08 0.95
N VAL A 38 18.06 -28.81 -0.01
CA VAL A 38 17.93 -27.48 -0.65
C VAL A 38 17.00 -26.61 0.18
N TYR A 39 17.46 -25.44 0.62
CA TYR A 39 16.62 -24.51 1.38
C TYR A 39 16.11 -23.41 0.45
N LEU A 40 14.84 -23.52 0.06
CA LEU A 40 14.19 -22.61 -0.87
C LEU A 40 13.48 -21.50 -0.11
N TYR A 41 13.94 -20.27 -0.28
CA TYR A 41 13.35 -19.10 0.32
C TYR A 41 12.41 -18.42 -0.68
N GLN A 42 11.09 -18.50 -0.46
CA GLN A 42 10.09 -18.03 -1.43
C GLN A 42 8.85 -17.38 -0.79
N PHE A 43 7.97 -16.84 -1.65
CA PHE A 43 6.67 -16.27 -1.28
C PHE A 43 5.77 -17.28 -0.56
N ASN A 44 4.85 -16.77 0.25
CA ASN A 44 3.86 -17.61 0.92
C ASN A 44 2.94 -18.26 -0.12
N ARG A 45 2.50 -19.49 0.16
CA ARG A 45 1.53 -20.18 -0.71
C ARG A 45 0.19 -19.47 -0.62
N ALA A 46 -0.46 -19.24 -1.76
CA ALA A 46 -1.84 -18.80 -1.78
C ALA A 46 -2.77 -20.01 -1.55
N SER A 47 -4.02 -19.76 -1.16
CA SER A 47 -5.02 -20.83 -1.04
C SER A 47 -5.32 -21.52 -2.37
N SER A 48 -5.15 -20.80 -3.48
CA SER A 48 -5.40 -21.26 -4.84
C SER A 48 -4.16 -21.73 -5.60
N SER A 49 -2.94 -21.42 -5.13
CA SER A 49 -1.71 -21.78 -5.84
C SER A 49 -0.50 -21.92 -4.90
N PRO A 50 0.45 -22.84 -5.19
CA PRO A 50 1.62 -23.02 -4.33
C PRO A 50 2.58 -21.83 -4.29
N ASN A 51 2.56 -20.94 -5.29
CA ASN A 51 3.33 -19.69 -5.28
C ASN A 51 2.69 -18.64 -6.19
N ILE A 52 2.67 -17.37 -5.76
CA ILE A 52 2.13 -16.23 -6.54
C ILE A 52 3.11 -15.80 -7.65
N SER A 53 4.41 -16.08 -7.49
CA SER A 53 5.44 -15.78 -8.48
C SER A 53 5.71 -16.99 -9.39
N PRO A 54 5.66 -16.81 -10.72
CA PRO A 54 5.93 -17.88 -11.68
C PRO A 54 7.38 -18.39 -11.60
N PHE A 55 8.33 -17.55 -11.17
CA PHE A 55 9.74 -17.93 -11.04
C PHE A 55 9.99 -18.89 -9.88
N CYS A 56 9.42 -18.61 -8.70
CA CYS A 56 9.51 -19.51 -7.55
C CYS A 56 8.82 -20.84 -7.85
N PHE A 57 7.68 -20.78 -8.55
CA PHE A 57 6.93 -21.97 -8.92
C PHE A 57 7.72 -22.90 -9.85
N LYS A 58 8.45 -22.36 -10.82
CA LYS A 58 9.37 -23.12 -11.68
C LYS A 58 10.43 -23.86 -10.85
N VAL A 59 11.10 -23.17 -9.93
CA VAL A 59 12.19 -23.76 -9.13
C VAL A 59 11.65 -24.86 -8.21
N GLU A 60 10.54 -24.60 -7.53
CA GLU A 60 9.92 -25.60 -6.66
C GLU A 60 9.44 -26.82 -7.46
N THR A 61 8.85 -26.60 -8.63
CA THR A 61 8.39 -27.68 -9.50
C THR A 61 9.57 -28.53 -9.99
N TRP A 62 10.68 -27.89 -10.37
CA TRP A 62 11.89 -28.61 -10.78
C TRP A 62 12.50 -29.43 -9.63
N LEU A 63 12.57 -28.88 -8.41
CA LEU A 63 13.04 -29.61 -7.23
C LEU A 63 12.16 -30.84 -6.95
N ARG A 64 10.84 -30.69 -7.07
CA ARG A 64 9.87 -31.79 -6.89
C ARG A 64 9.99 -32.85 -7.98
N ALA A 65 10.14 -32.44 -9.23
CA ALA A 65 10.26 -33.35 -10.37
C ALA A 65 11.53 -34.22 -10.32
N ASN A 66 12.59 -33.74 -9.66
CA ASN A 66 13.84 -34.47 -9.48
C ASN A 66 13.97 -35.13 -8.09
N GLU A 67 12.87 -35.21 -7.33
CA GLU A 67 12.84 -35.82 -5.99
C GLU A 67 13.90 -35.27 -5.01
N LEU A 68 14.29 -34.00 -5.20
CA LEU A 68 15.30 -33.36 -4.36
C LEU A 68 14.68 -32.95 -3.02
N LYS A 69 15.32 -33.37 -1.93
CA LYS A 69 14.94 -32.96 -0.58
C LYS A 69 15.09 -31.44 -0.47
N HIS A 70 13.97 -30.76 -0.22
CA HIS A 70 13.97 -29.31 -0.06
C HIS A 70 13.07 -28.85 1.08
N GLU A 71 13.52 -27.82 1.80
CA GLU A 71 12.77 -27.14 2.85
C GLU A 71 12.40 -25.73 2.36
N VAL A 72 11.09 -25.41 2.38
CA VAL A 72 10.59 -24.09 1.93
C VAL A 72 10.49 -23.14 3.11
N ASN A 73 11.36 -22.13 3.12
CA ASN A 73 11.36 -21.05 4.11
C ASN A 73 10.59 -19.84 3.59
N ARG A 74 9.64 -19.35 4.39
CA ARG A 74 8.77 -18.23 4.03
C ARG A 74 9.45 -16.93 4.43
N ILE A 75 9.87 -16.12 3.46
CA ILE A 75 10.50 -14.82 3.77
C ILE A 75 9.42 -13.76 4.10
N PHE A 76 8.18 -13.97 3.66
CA PHE A 76 7.18 -12.90 3.56
C PHE A 76 6.23 -12.72 4.76
N ILE A 77 6.35 -13.49 5.86
CA ILE A 77 5.44 -13.31 7.02
C ILE A 77 5.56 -11.90 7.62
N ASP A 78 6.64 -11.16 7.33
CA ASP A 78 6.87 -9.79 7.84
C ASP A 78 6.68 -8.66 6.82
N MET A 79 6.19 -8.93 5.60
CA MET A 79 5.82 -7.85 4.68
C MET A 79 4.37 -7.43 4.93
N GLY A 80 4.18 -6.21 5.44
CA GLY A 80 2.97 -5.73 6.13
C GLY A 80 1.64 -5.79 5.38
N ILE A 81 1.63 -6.08 4.07
CA ILE A 81 0.38 -6.18 3.29
C ILE A 81 -0.42 -7.44 3.66
N THR A 82 0.26 -8.57 3.96
CA THR A 82 -0.42 -9.82 4.36
C THR A 82 -0.88 -9.86 5.82
N LYS A 83 -0.40 -8.93 6.67
CA LYS A 83 -0.80 -8.81 8.08
C LYS A 83 -1.89 -7.75 8.31
N CYS A 84 -2.21 -6.96 7.28
CA CYS A 84 -3.21 -5.91 7.37
C CYS A 84 -4.60 -6.54 7.29
N SER A 85 -5.37 -6.49 8.38
CA SER A 85 -6.76 -6.93 8.35
C SER A 85 -7.56 -6.08 7.36
N ARG A 86 -8.67 -6.59 6.83
CA ARG A 86 -9.59 -5.81 5.99
C ARG A 86 -9.98 -4.48 6.68
N ASN A 87 -10.17 -4.51 7.99
CA ASN A 87 -10.50 -3.33 8.77
C ASN A 87 -9.32 -2.34 8.87
N ASP A 88 -8.09 -2.83 8.94
CA ASP A 88 -6.89 -2.00 8.96
C ASP A 88 -6.68 -1.33 7.60
N LEU A 89 -6.92 -2.06 6.51
CA LEU A 89 -6.88 -1.51 5.14
C LEU A 89 -7.92 -0.41 4.95
N ILE A 90 -9.16 -0.64 5.41
CA ILE A 90 -10.21 0.40 5.39
C ILE A 90 -9.81 1.58 6.29
N GLY A 91 -9.20 1.32 7.44
CA GLY A 91 -8.69 2.35 8.35
C GLY A 91 -7.57 3.20 7.73
N MET A 92 -6.67 2.58 6.97
CA MET A 92 -5.64 3.29 6.19
C MET A 92 -6.27 4.14 5.09
N LEU A 93 -7.18 3.55 4.31
CA LEU A 93 -7.91 4.26 3.26
C LEU A 93 -8.65 5.49 3.80
N LEU A 94 -9.33 5.36 4.95
CA LEU A 94 -10.01 6.45 5.62
C LEU A 94 -9.05 7.57 6.02
N LYS A 95 -7.86 7.24 6.55
CA LYS A 95 -6.84 8.23 6.91
C LYS A 95 -6.30 8.95 5.68
N ASP A 96 -6.05 8.23 4.59
CA ASP A 96 -5.56 8.82 3.34
C ASP A 96 -6.60 9.77 2.73
N ILE A 97 -7.87 9.37 2.69
CA ILE A 97 -8.96 10.24 2.21
C ILE A 97 -9.14 11.45 3.12
N ALA A 98 -9.05 11.28 4.44
CA ALA A 98 -9.10 12.39 5.37
C ALA A 98 -7.95 13.39 5.12
N ALA A 99 -6.74 12.89 4.86
CA ALA A 99 -5.61 13.75 4.52
C ALA A 99 -5.82 14.49 3.20
N ILE A 100 -6.34 13.81 2.16
CA ILE A 100 -6.71 14.44 0.88
C ILE A 100 -7.75 15.53 1.11
N ASP A 101 -8.78 15.27 1.91
CA ASP A 101 -9.83 16.22 2.24
C ASP A 101 -9.28 17.44 2.98
N ILE A 102 -8.38 17.24 3.95
CA ILE A 102 -7.67 18.33 4.66
C ILE A 102 -6.84 19.18 3.69
N ILE A 103 -6.07 18.56 2.80
CA ILE A 103 -5.23 19.25 1.81
C ILE A 103 -6.10 20.04 0.83
N LEU A 104 -7.19 19.44 0.37
CA LEU A 104 -8.16 20.05 -0.53
C LEU A 104 -8.80 21.27 0.13
N GLY A 105 -9.27 21.14 1.37
CA GLY A 105 -9.94 22.22 2.08
C GLY A 105 -11.09 22.82 1.26
N ASP A 106 -11.16 24.14 1.23
CA ASP A 106 -12.13 24.88 0.40
C ASP A 106 -11.60 25.25 -0.98
N LYS A 107 -10.43 24.71 -1.36
CA LYS A 107 -9.82 24.99 -2.65
C LYS A 107 -10.55 24.26 -3.76
N LYS A 108 -10.38 24.76 -4.98
CA LYS A 108 -10.84 24.06 -6.18
C LYS A 108 -10.05 22.75 -6.31
N PHE A 109 -8.73 22.79 -6.43
CA PHE A 109 -7.83 21.64 -6.54
C PHE A 109 -6.88 21.57 -5.34
N LEU A 110 -6.19 20.45 -5.14
CA LEU A 110 -5.36 20.20 -3.95
C LEU A 110 -4.39 21.34 -3.63
N PHE A 111 -3.75 21.90 -4.67
CA PHE A 111 -2.73 22.93 -4.53
C PHE A 111 -3.11 24.29 -5.17
N GLY A 112 -4.40 24.52 -5.46
CA GLY A 112 -4.87 25.84 -5.89
C GLY A 112 -6.00 25.83 -6.92
N VAL A 113 -5.90 26.73 -7.90
CA VAL A 113 -6.97 27.00 -8.88
C VAL A 113 -6.89 26.11 -10.12
N LYS A 114 -5.70 25.62 -10.46
CA LYS A 114 -5.45 24.71 -11.60
C LYS A 114 -5.12 23.30 -11.09
N PRO A 115 -5.53 22.24 -11.82
CA PRO A 115 -5.18 20.88 -11.46
C PRO A 115 -3.67 20.66 -11.63
N THR A 116 -3.11 19.91 -10.70
CA THR A 116 -1.70 19.52 -10.65
C THR A 116 -1.55 18.01 -10.82
N MET A 117 -0.31 17.52 -10.95
CA MET A 117 -0.02 16.08 -11.01
C MET A 117 -0.69 15.30 -9.87
N SER A 118 -0.69 15.87 -8.67
CA SER A 118 -1.31 15.26 -7.50
C SER A 118 -2.82 15.07 -7.66
N ASP A 119 -3.51 16.03 -8.28
CA ASP A 119 -4.95 15.90 -8.56
C ASP A 119 -5.20 14.76 -9.55
N PHE A 120 -4.39 14.64 -10.60
CA PHE A 120 -4.51 13.56 -11.58
C PHE A 120 -4.26 12.18 -10.95
N THR A 121 -3.25 12.07 -10.07
CA THR A 121 -2.97 10.83 -9.33
C THR A 121 -4.12 10.45 -8.42
N VAL A 122 -4.66 11.40 -7.63
CA VAL A 122 -5.81 11.15 -6.75
C VAL A 122 -7.03 10.76 -7.57
N PHE A 123 -7.31 11.46 -8.67
CA PHE A 123 -8.39 11.13 -9.57
C PHE A 123 -8.23 9.71 -10.12
N GLY A 124 -7.07 9.33 -10.65
CA GLY A 124 -6.85 7.99 -11.20
C GLY A 124 -7.12 6.88 -10.18
N HIS A 125 -6.56 6.99 -8.98
CA HIS A 125 -6.73 5.96 -7.95
C HIS A 125 -8.18 5.85 -7.45
N LEU A 126 -8.83 6.99 -7.20
CA LEU A 126 -10.19 7.01 -6.67
C LEU A 126 -11.23 6.68 -7.75
N ALA A 127 -11.08 7.19 -8.97
CA ALA A 127 -12.02 6.96 -10.06
C ALA A 127 -12.10 5.48 -10.44
N THR A 128 -10.96 4.78 -10.52
CA THR A 128 -10.93 3.34 -10.84
C THR A 128 -11.69 2.50 -9.82
N SER A 129 -11.78 2.94 -8.57
CA SER A 129 -12.47 2.17 -7.52
C SER A 129 -13.91 2.63 -7.30
N TYR A 130 -14.19 3.93 -7.45
CA TYR A 130 -15.49 4.54 -7.20
C TYR A 130 -16.49 4.28 -8.34
N TYR A 131 -16.03 4.27 -9.58
CA TYR A 131 -16.89 4.16 -10.76
C TYR A 131 -17.08 2.72 -11.27
N LEU A 132 -16.67 1.71 -10.51
CA LEU A 132 -16.95 0.32 -10.85
C LEU A 132 -18.42 -0.03 -10.57
N PRO A 133 -19.03 -0.97 -11.33
CA PRO A 133 -20.42 -1.41 -11.13
C PRO A 133 -20.61 -2.28 -9.87
N PHE A 134 -19.67 -2.24 -8.92
CA PHE A 134 -19.71 -3.00 -7.67
C PHE A 134 -19.60 -2.05 -6.50
N ARG A 135 -20.42 -2.25 -5.46
CA ARG A 135 -20.28 -1.50 -4.21
C ARG A 135 -18.93 -1.81 -3.55
N GLN A 136 -18.16 -0.77 -3.27
CA GLN A 136 -16.85 -0.85 -2.64
C GLN A 136 -16.85 0.02 -1.38
N PRO A 137 -16.01 -0.25 -0.36
CA PRO A 137 -15.92 0.63 0.81
C PRO A 137 -15.67 2.10 0.45
N ILE A 138 -14.96 2.37 -0.65
CA ILE A 138 -14.71 3.72 -1.14
C ILE A 138 -15.97 4.47 -1.58
N THR A 139 -17.00 3.77 -2.11
CA THR A 139 -18.24 4.43 -2.56
C THR A 139 -18.95 5.03 -1.37
N ASP A 140 -19.13 4.25 -0.31
CA ASP A 140 -19.80 4.69 0.91
C ASP A 140 -18.99 5.78 1.63
N ILE A 141 -17.66 5.68 1.65
CA ILE A 141 -16.78 6.69 2.27
C ILE A 141 -16.87 8.04 1.54
N LEU A 142 -16.83 8.06 0.21
CA LEU A 142 -16.87 9.30 -0.57
C LEU A 142 -18.28 9.91 -0.62
N ASP A 143 -19.32 9.08 -0.62
CA ASP A 143 -20.71 9.53 -0.64
C ASP A 143 -21.14 10.12 0.70
N ASP A 144 -20.81 9.45 1.81
CA ASP A 144 -21.33 9.83 3.13
C ASP A 144 -20.38 10.76 3.90
N LYS A 145 -19.07 10.51 3.87
CA LYS A 145 -18.11 11.16 4.78
C LYS A 145 -17.28 12.27 4.13
N TYR A 146 -16.96 12.14 2.85
CA TYR A 146 -16.04 13.07 2.16
C TYR A 146 -16.61 13.62 0.85
N PRO A 147 -17.74 14.35 0.89
CA PRO A 147 -18.39 14.87 -0.30
C PRO A 147 -17.54 15.89 -1.06
N ARG A 148 -16.54 16.53 -0.41
CA ARG A 148 -15.63 17.46 -1.09
C ARG A 148 -14.67 16.73 -2.04
N VAL A 149 -14.11 15.61 -1.58
CA VAL A 149 -13.26 14.73 -2.39
C VAL A 149 -14.06 14.11 -3.53
N LYS A 150 -15.32 13.72 -3.27
CA LYS A 150 -16.25 13.30 -4.33
C LYS A 150 -16.43 14.38 -5.40
N ARG A 151 -16.66 15.65 -5.01
CA ARG A 151 -16.77 16.75 -5.96
C ARG A 151 -15.49 16.98 -6.78
N LEU A 152 -14.30 16.76 -6.20
CA LEU A 152 -13.04 16.82 -6.93
C LEU A 152 -13.01 15.78 -8.06
N ILE A 153 -13.30 14.52 -7.76
CA ILE A 153 -13.27 13.45 -8.77
C ILE A 153 -14.37 13.63 -9.83
N GLU A 154 -15.56 14.07 -9.45
CA GLU A 154 -16.65 14.35 -10.41
C GLU A 154 -16.28 15.49 -11.36
N ARG A 155 -15.66 16.56 -10.84
CA ARG A 155 -15.23 17.70 -11.65
C ARG A 155 -14.13 17.30 -12.63
N MET A 156 -13.18 16.48 -12.18
CA MET A 156 -12.11 15.96 -13.03
C MET A 156 -12.67 15.05 -14.12
N ARG A 157 -13.59 14.14 -13.78
CA ARG A 157 -14.28 13.29 -14.75
C ARG A 157 -15.01 14.13 -15.81
N ARG A 158 -15.90 15.04 -15.39
CA ARG A 158 -16.69 15.86 -16.33
C ARG A 158 -15.82 16.73 -17.24
N HIS A 159 -14.64 17.15 -16.78
CA HIS A 159 -13.77 18.03 -17.56
C HIS A 159 -12.88 17.28 -18.56
N TYR A 160 -12.34 16.12 -18.16
CA TYR A 160 -11.36 15.39 -18.98
C TYR A 160 -11.94 14.17 -19.71
N TYR A 161 -13.08 13.66 -19.25
CA TYR A 161 -13.77 12.50 -19.81
C TYR A 161 -15.28 12.78 -19.93
N PRO A 162 -15.70 13.82 -20.69
CA PRO A 162 -17.11 14.15 -20.87
C PRO A 162 -17.92 13.01 -21.50
N GLU A 163 -17.28 12.17 -22.32
CA GLU A 163 -17.86 11.01 -22.98
C GLU A 163 -18.06 9.79 -22.08
N TRP A 164 -17.51 9.83 -20.86
CA TRP A 164 -17.61 8.71 -19.93
C TRP A 164 -19.00 8.68 -19.29
N GLU A 165 -19.96 8.08 -19.98
CA GLU A 165 -21.32 7.82 -19.49
C GLU A 165 -21.40 6.48 -18.73
N PHE A 166 -22.16 6.46 -17.64
CA PHE A 166 -22.50 5.22 -16.95
C PHE A 166 -23.88 4.80 -17.41
N ASN A 167 -23.97 3.60 -17.99
CA ASN A 167 -25.26 2.93 -18.09
C ASN A 167 -25.68 2.60 -16.67
N SER A 168 -26.69 3.33 -16.19
CA SER A 168 -27.35 3.19 -14.90
C SER A 168 -27.78 1.76 -14.61
#